data_AF-A0A2V5P010-F1
#
_entry.id   AF-A0A2V5P010-F1
#
_cell.length_a   1.000
_cell.length_b   1.000
_cell.length_c   1.000
_cell.angle_alpha   90.00
_cell.angle_beta   90.00
_cell.angle_gamma   90.00
#
_symmetry.space_group_name_H-M   'P 1'
#
loop_
_entity.id
_entity.type
_entity.pdbx_description
1 polymer ?
#
loop_
_entity_poly.entity_id
_entity_poly.type
_entity_poly.pdbx_seq_one_letter_code
_entity_poly.pdbx_strand_id
1 'polypeptide(L)'
;MASNQPTASRRLLNILGPFLGLLLVIGLFSLSPTVRPFFLSGDNFKIILTQTVIVAIGTLGMTIIIVSGGIDLSVGSVVALTSVVGATALVQGHSALVAAGLTITVGAFVGLLNGLVIGGLRMMPFIVTLGMMGIARGTA
;
A
#
# COMPACT_ATOMS: atom_id res chain seq x y z
N MET A 1 16.68 -9.41 -34.61
CA MET A 1 16.37 -9.50 -33.17
C MET A 1 15.11 -10.36 -33.01
N ALA A 2 15.28 -11.66 -32.78
CA ALA A 2 14.16 -12.59 -32.68
C ALA A 2 13.36 -12.32 -31.40
N SER A 3 12.05 -12.18 -31.57
CA SER A 3 11.09 -11.92 -30.49
C SER A 3 11.03 -13.11 -29.54
N ASN A 4 11.60 -12.99 -28.35
CA ASN A 4 11.47 -13.94 -27.26
C ASN A 4 10.05 -13.83 -26.64
N GLN A 5 9.01 -14.03 -27.45
CA GLN A 5 7.63 -13.97 -26.99
C GLN A 5 7.36 -15.21 -26.12
N PRO A 6 6.84 -15.04 -24.88
CA PRO A 6 6.51 -16.18 -24.04
C PRO A 6 5.48 -17.06 -24.76
N THR A 7 5.75 -18.37 -24.82
CA THR A 7 4.79 -19.35 -25.37
C THR A 7 3.44 -19.22 -24.65
N ALA A 8 2.33 -19.56 -25.33
CA ALA A 8 0.98 -19.45 -24.76
C ALA A 8 0.86 -20.14 -23.37
N SER A 9 1.57 -21.27 -23.19
CA SER A 9 1.70 -21.98 -21.91
C SER A 9 2.40 -21.14 -20.82
N ARG A 10 3.52 -20.47 -21.14
CA ARG A 10 4.22 -19.57 -20.20
C ARG A 10 3.36 -18.37 -19.82
N ARG A 11 2.60 -17.81 -20.78
CA ARG A 11 1.68 -16.70 -20.51
C ARG A 11 0.54 -17.12 -19.57
N LEU A 12 -0.02 -18.31 -19.78
CA LEU A 12 -1.06 -18.87 -18.92
C LEU A 12 -0.52 -19.13 -17.50
N LEU A 13 0.67 -19.71 -17.37
CA LEU A 13 1.32 -19.93 -16.08
C LEU A 13 1.63 -18.63 -15.33
N ASN A 14 1.99 -17.55 -16.02
CA ASN A 14 2.23 -16.25 -15.37
C ASN A 14 0.94 -15.62 -14.82
N ILE A 15 -0.20 -15.82 -15.50
CA ILE A 15 -1.50 -15.30 -15.06
C ILE A 15 -2.06 -16.16 -13.92
N LEU A 16 -2.01 -17.48 -14.06
CA LEU A 16 -2.58 -18.42 -13.09
C LEU A 16 -1.64 -18.72 -11.92
N GLY A 17 -0.34 -18.48 -12.06
CA GLY A 17 0.70 -18.79 -11.07
C GLY A 17 0.40 -18.24 -9.68
N PRO A 18 0.02 -16.95 -9.52
CA PRO A 18 -0.35 -16.41 -8.22
C PRO A 18 -1.57 -17.11 -7.60
N PHE A 19 -2.58 -17.45 -8.41
CA PHE A 19 -3.78 -18.15 -7.94
C PHE A 19 -3.47 -19.60 -7.54
N LEU A 20 -2.65 -20.30 -8.33
CA LEU A 20 -2.17 -21.65 -8.00
C LEU A 20 -1.31 -21.64 -6.73
N GLY A 21 -0.44 -20.64 -6.59
CA GLY A 21 0.35 -20.42 -5.37
C GLY A 21 -0.53 -20.19 -4.15
N LEU A 22 -1.57 -19.35 -4.28
CA LEU A 22 -2.54 -19.10 -3.22
C LEU A 22 -3.30 -20.38 -2.83
N LEU A 23 -3.80 -21.14 -3.81
CA LEU A 23 -4.49 -22.40 -3.57
C LEU A 23 -3.57 -23.44 -2.89
N LEU A 24 -2.30 -23.51 -3.30
CA LEU A 24 -1.31 -24.38 -2.70
C LEU A 24 -1.06 -24.00 -1.23
N VAL A 25 -0.85 -22.71 -0.94
CA VAL A 25 -0.67 -22.20 0.43
C VAL A 25 -1.89 -22.53 1.28
N ILE A 26 -3.11 -22.24 0.79
CA ILE A 26 -4.35 -22.55 1.50
C ILE A 26 -4.45 -24.04 1.78
N GLY A 27 -4.22 -24.89 0.78
CA GLY A 27 -4.26 -26.35 0.94
C GLY A 27 -3.25 -26.83 1.98
N LEU A 28 -1.99 -26.44 1.85
CA LEU A 28 -0.89 -26.89 2.73
C LEU A 28 -1.17 -26.54 4.19
N PHE A 29 -1.55 -25.29 4.49
CA PHE A 29 -1.82 -24.86 5.86
C PHE A 29 -3.16 -25.37 6.41
N SER A 30 -4.14 -25.67 5.55
CA SER A 30 -5.41 -26.26 5.98
C SER A 30 -5.31 -27.74 6.35
N LEU A 31 -4.33 -28.47 5.80
CA LEU A 31 -4.12 -29.89 6.08
C LEU A 31 -3.49 -30.15 7.46
N SER A 32 -2.75 -29.19 8.01
CA SER A 32 -2.12 -29.33 9.33
C SER A 32 -3.14 -29.10 10.46
N PRO A 33 -3.45 -30.11 11.30
CA PRO A 33 -4.45 -29.97 12.37
C PRO A 33 -4.07 -28.93 13.43
N THR A 34 -2.77 -28.69 13.62
CA THR A 34 -2.27 -27.70 14.60
C THR A 34 -2.35 -26.28 14.09
N VAL A 35 -2.21 -26.06 12.78
CA VAL A 35 -2.19 -24.72 12.16
C VAL A 35 -3.58 -24.29 11.69
N ARG A 36 -4.40 -25.25 11.21
CA ARG A 36 -5.74 -25.01 10.66
C ARG A 36 -6.63 -24.10 11.53
N PRO A 37 -6.71 -24.25 12.88
CA PRO A 37 -7.58 -23.41 13.70
C PRO A 37 -7.20 -21.94 13.68
N PHE A 38 -5.91 -21.61 13.53
CA PHE A 38 -5.41 -20.24 13.45
C PHE A 38 -5.47 -19.72 12.01
N PHE A 39 -5.09 -20.55 11.04
CA PHE A 39 -5.02 -20.17 9.63
C PHE A 39 -6.39 -19.89 9.01
N LEU A 40 -7.39 -20.74 9.24
CA LEU A 40 -8.76 -20.56 8.74
C LEU A 40 -9.64 -19.76 9.71
N SER A 41 -9.05 -19.03 10.65
CA SER A 41 -9.80 -18.19 11.59
C SER A 41 -10.31 -16.91 10.93
N GLY A 42 -11.45 -16.40 11.43
CA GLY A 42 -11.97 -15.09 11.02
C GLY A 42 -11.00 -13.95 11.37
N ASP A 43 -10.24 -14.08 12.45
CA ASP A 43 -9.23 -13.09 12.85
C ASP A 43 -8.07 -13.02 11.87
N ASN A 44 -7.55 -14.18 11.43
CA ASN A 44 -6.52 -14.22 10.40
C ASN A 44 -7.03 -13.62 9.08
N PHE A 45 -8.25 -13.95 8.68
CA PHE A 45 -8.86 -13.36 7.49
C PHE A 45 -9.00 -11.84 7.61
N LYS A 46 -9.43 -11.33 8.78
CA LYS A 46 -9.52 -9.90 9.07
C LYS A 46 -8.15 -9.21 9.01
N ILE A 47 -7.09 -9.83 9.53
CA ILE A 47 -5.71 -9.32 9.45
C ILE A 47 -5.28 -9.19 7.98
N ILE A 48 -5.46 -10.25 7.18
CA ILE A 48 -5.11 -10.26 5.75
C ILE A 48 -5.85 -9.14 5.02
N LEU A 49 -7.16 -9.02 5.23
CA LEU A 49 -7.96 -7.97 4.59
C LEU A 49 -7.50 -6.58 5.02
N THR A 50 -7.25 -6.35 6.30
CA THR A 50 -6.84 -5.04 6.82
C THR A 50 -5.48 -4.62 6.27
N GLN A 51 -4.51 -5.55 6.16
CA GLN A 51 -3.22 -5.28 5.56
C GLN A 51 -3.32 -5.02 4.05
N THR A 52 -4.19 -5.76 3.36
CA THR A 52 -4.42 -5.59 1.92
C THR A 52 -5.04 -4.24 1.60
N VAL A 53 -5.98 -3.76 2.44
CA VAL A 53 -6.65 -2.47 2.27
C VAL A 53 -5.65 -1.30 2.24
N ILE A 54 -4.58 -1.35 3.03
CA ILE A 54 -3.56 -0.29 3.07
C ILE A 54 -2.92 -0.11 1.69
N VAL A 55 -2.46 -1.20 1.07
CA VAL A 55 -1.83 -1.16 -0.25
C VAL A 55 -2.87 -0.90 -1.35
N ALA A 56 -4.08 -1.45 -1.23
CA ALA A 56 -5.16 -1.23 -2.20
C ALA A 56 -5.56 0.25 -2.29
N ILE A 57 -5.79 0.92 -1.15
CA ILE A 57 -6.13 2.35 -1.13
C ILE A 57 -4.96 3.19 -1.67
N GLY A 58 -3.72 2.88 -1.26
CA GLY A 58 -2.54 3.58 -1.76
C GLY A 58 -2.40 3.48 -3.28
N THR A 59 -2.61 2.28 -3.84
CA THR A 59 -2.52 2.04 -5.30
C THR A 59 -3.66 2.67 -6.08
N LEU A 60 -4.87 2.76 -5.52
CA LEU A 60 -5.97 3.54 -6.12
C LEU A 60 -5.59 5.02 -6.26
N GLY A 61 -5.00 5.62 -5.22
CA GLY A 61 -4.49 6.99 -5.28
C GLY A 61 -3.36 7.16 -6.31
N MET A 62 -2.38 6.24 -6.30
CA MET A 62 -1.28 6.25 -7.27
C MET A 62 -1.75 6.09 -8.71
N THR A 63 -2.88 5.42 -8.96
CA THR A 63 -3.42 5.25 -10.31
C THR A 63 -3.70 6.61 -10.96
N ILE A 64 -4.28 7.55 -10.21
CA ILE A 64 -4.55 8.91 -10.70
C ILE A 64 -3.23 9.62 -11.06
N ILE A 65 -2.19 9.45 -10.23
CA ILE A 65 -0.86 10.03 -10.44
C ILE A 65 -0.21 9.45 -11.70
N ILE A 66 -0.24 8.14 -11.87
CA ILE A 66 0.35 7.46 -13.04
C ILE A 66 -0.38 7.87 -14.33
N VAL A 67 -1.72 7.92 -14.31
CA VAL A 67 -2.52 8.37 -15.47
C VAL A 67 -2.19 9.81 -15.85
N SER A 68 -1.86 10.67 -14.87
CA SER A 68 -1.39 12.04 -15.13
C SER A 68 0.05 12.13 -15.65
N GLY A 69 0.75 11.01 -15.83
CA GLY A 69 2.15 10.95 -16.28
C GLY A 69 3.18 11.14 -15.16
N GLY A 70 2.74 11.08 -13.89
CA GLY A 70 3.59 11.24 -12.71
C GLY A 70 4.04 9.91 -12.09
N ILE A 71 4.91 10.02 -11.08
CA ILE A 71 5.32 8.91 -10.20
C ILE A 71 5.28 9.44 -8.77
N ASP A 72 4.74 8.64 -7.84
CA ASP A 72 4.77 8.92 -6.41
C ASP A 72 5.60 7.87 -5.67
N LEU A 73 6.79 8.29 -5.24
CA LEU A 73 7.68 7.48 -4.40
C LEU A 73 7.39 7.63 -2.90
N SER A 74 6.65 8.67 -2.51
CA SER A 74 6.44 9.05 -1.11
C SER A 74 5.37 8.21 -0.42
N VAL A 75 4.44 7.62 -1.17
CA VAL A 75 3.24 6.94 -0.65
C VAL A 75 3.52 5.94 0.48
N GLY A 76 4.58 5.14 0.39
CA GLY A 76 4.96 4.19 1.44
C GLY A 76 5.44 4.89 2.72
N SER A 77 6.21 5.97 2.58
CA SER A 77 6.63 6.80 3.72
C SER A 77 5.45 7.57 4.32
N VAL A 78 4.48 8.02 3.51
CA VAL A 78 3.26 8.69 3.99
C VAL A 78 2.36 7.72 4.77
N VAL A 79 2.25 6.47 4.32
CA VAL A 79 1.57 5.41 5.08
C VAL A 79 2.25 5.17 6.43
N ALA A 80 3.59 5.14 6.47
CA ALA A 80 4.32 5.03 7.74
C ALA A 80 4.06 6.23 8.67
N LEU A 81 4.19 7.46 8.16
CA LEU A 81 3.93 8.68 8.91
C LEU A 81 2.52 8.72 9.49
N THR A 82 1.51 8.47 8.66
CA THR A 82 0.11 8.45 9.10
C THR A 82 -0.16 7.33 10.10
N SER A 83 0.51 6.18 9.98
CA SER A 83 0.42 5.11 10.97
C SER A 83 0.98 5.54 12.34
N VAL A 84 2.13 6.20 12.37
CA VAL A 84 2.75 6.70 13.60
C VAL A 84 1.89 7.78 14.25
N VAL A 85 1.36 8.73 13.47
CA VAL A 85 0.43 9.77 13.95
C VAL A 85 -0.81 9.13 14.59
N GLY A 86 -1.44 8.17 13.91
CA GLY A 86 -2.63 7.49 14.42
C GLY A 86 -2.34 6.68 15.70
N ALA A 87 -1.25 5.92 15.70
CA ALA A 87 -0.83 5.15 16.87
C ALA A 87 -0.53 6.07 18.06
N THR A 88 0.18 7.18 17.82
CA THR A 88 0.52 8.16 18.86
C THR A 88 -0.73 8.80 19.45
N ALA A 89 -1.69 9.20 18.61
CA ALA A 89 -2.95 9.78 19.07
C ALA A 89 -3.72 8.79 19.96
N LEU A 90 -3.77 7.52 19.59
CA LEU A 90 -4.42 6.47 20.40
C LEU A 90 -3.69 6.23 21.73
N VAL A 91 -2.36 6.19 21.72
CA VAL A 91 -1.54 6.04 22.94
C VAL A 91 -1.73 7.22 23.89
N GLN A 92 -1.92 8.44 23.36
CA GLN A 92 -2.22 9.65 24.13
C GLN A 92 -3.67 9.70 24.66
N GLY A 93 -4.48 8.66 24.41
CA GLY A 93 -5.85 8.55 24.92
C GLY A 93 -6.90 9.28 24.07
N HIS A 94 -6.55 9.76 22.87
CA HIS A 94 -7.55 10.30 21.95
C HIS A 94 -8.48 9.18 21.44
N SER A 95 -9.72 9.54 21.13
CA SER A 95 -10.68 8.60 20.55
C SER A 95 -10.26 8.15 19.16
N ALA A 96 -10.71 6.96 18.75
CA ALA A 96 -10.42 6.42 17.42
C ALA A 96 -10.85 7.35 16.28
N LEU A 97 -11.94 8.11 16.46
CA LEU A 97 -12.41 9.08 15.48
C LEU A 97 -11.45 10.28 15.35
N VAL A 98 -10.90 10.76 16.46
CA VAL A 98 -9.89 11.84 16.45
C VAL A 98 -8.60 11.35 15.80
N ALA A 99 -8.14 10.15 16.16
CA ALA A 99 -6.96 9.55 15.55
C ALA A 99 -7.15 9.41 14.02
N ALA A 100 -8.30 8.91 13.56
CA ALA A 100 -8.62 8.81 12.14
C ALA A 100 -8.66 10.19 11.44
N GLY A 101 -9.25 11.20 12.09
CA GLY A 101 -9.26 12.57 11.57
C GLY A 101 -7.86 13.14 11.40
N LEU A 102 -6.97 12.91 12.37
CA LEU A 102 -5.57 13.34 12.31
C LEU A 102 -4.80 12.65 11.18
N THR A 103 -4.93 11.32 11.04
CA THR A 103 -4.22 10.59 9.99
C THR A 103 -4.66 11.00 8.59
N ILE A 104 -5.97 11.19 8.37
CA ILE A 104 -6.52 11.69 7.10
C ILE A 104 -5.99 13.10 6.82
N THR A 105 -5.99 13.98 7.82
CA THR A 105 -5.54 15.37 7.65
C THR A 105 -4.05 15.43 7.30
N VAL A 106 -3.20 14.64 7.96
CA VAL A 106 -1.76 14.57 7.66
C VAL A 106 -1.51 14.01 6.26
N GLY A 107 -2.18 12.93 5.87
CA GLY A 107 -2.05 12.36 4.52
C GLY A 107 -2.49 13.34 3.43
N ALA A 108 -3.64 14.01 3.64
CA ALA A 108 -4.15 15.02 2.72
C ALA A 108 -3.22 16.23 2.62
N PHE A 109 -2.65 16.68 3.74
CA PHE A 109 -1.68 17.77 3.75
C PHE A 109 -0.43 17.45 2.94
N VAL A 110 0.15 16.25 3.12
CA VAL A 110 1.31 15.82 2.32
C VAL A 110 0.97 15.72 0.84
N GLY A 111 -0.19 15.13 0.50
CA GLY A 111 -0.66 15.04 -0.88
C GLY A 111 -0.88 16.41 -1.52
N LEU A 112 -1.45 17.36 -0.77
CA LEU A 112 -1.64 18.74 -1.20
C LEU A 112 -0.31 19.44 -1.46
N LEU A 113 0.67 19.31 -0.54
CA LEU A 113 2.00 19.89 -0.75
C LEU A 113 2.67 19.35 -2.00
N ASN A 114 2.67 18.02 -2.20
CA ASN A 114 3.20 17.40 -3.41
C ASN A 114 2.48 17.93 -4.66
N GLY A 115 1.14 17.97 -4.64
CA GLY A 115 0.33 18.44 -5.77
C GLY A 115 0.55 19.91 -6.11
N LEU A 116 0.63 20.79 -5.11
CA LEU A 116 0.90 22.22 -5.29
C LEU A 116 2.30 22.46 -5.86
N VAL A 117 3.29 21.75 -5.36
CA VAL A 117 4.68 21.88 -5.82
C VAL A 117 4.82 21.37 -7.25
N ILE A 118 4.23 20.21 -7.57
CA ILE A 118 4.28 19.62 -8.91
C ILE A 118 3.50 20.47 -9.91
N GLY A 119 2.22 20.76 -9.62
CA GLY A 119 1.34 21.47 -10.54
C GLY A 119 1.61 22.97 -10.61
N GLY A 120 1.88 23.60 -9.47
CA GLY A 120 2.11 25.05 -9.38
C GLY A 120 3.51 25.46 -9.83
N LEU A 121 4.56 24.77 -9.37
CA LEU A 121 5.94 25.10 -9.72
C LEU A 121 6.45 24.34 -10.96
N ARG A 122 5.63 23.45 -11.54
CA ARG A 122 5.96 22.64 -12.73
C ARG A 122 7.24 21.81 -12.55
N MET A 123 7.47 21.32 -11.34
CA MET A 123 8.61 20.44 -11.04
C MET A 123 8.31 18.98 -11.42
N MET A 124 9.37 18.25 -11.78
CA MET A 124 9.27 16.81 -12.10
C MET A 124 8.74 16.02 -10.88
N PRO A 125 7.63 15.26 -11.00
CA PRO A 125 6.99 14.54 -9.89
C PRO A 125 7.93 13.61 -9.12
N PHE A 126 8.85 12.98 -9.82
CA PHE A 126 9.85 12.09 -9.23
C PHE A 126 10.71 12.79 -8.17
N ILE A 127 11.20 14.00 -8.44
CA ILE A 127 12.10 14.73 -7.53
C ILE A 127 11.34 15.17 -6.28
N VAL A 128 10.12 15.71 -6.48
CA VAL A 128 9.27 16.18 -5.38
C VAL A 128 8.90 15.02 -4.46
N THR A 129 8.44 13.92 -5.03
CA THR A 129 7.99 12.76 -4.24
C THR A 129 9.15 11.99 -3.62
N LEU A 130 10.34 11.97 -4.23
CA LEU A 130 11.55 11.44 -3.59
C LEU A 130 11.97 12.29 -2.38
N GLY A 131 11.93 13.62 -2.50
CA GLY A 131 12.18 14.53 -1.38
C GLY A 131 11.17 14.33 -0.25
N MET A 132 9.88 14.28 -0.59
CA MET A 132 8.81 14.02 0.37
C MET A 132 8.92 12.64 1.01
N MET A 133 9.36 11.61 0.27
CA MET A 133 9.64 10.28 0.81
C MET A 133 10.66 10.34 1.95
N GLY A 134 11.72 11.15 1.80
CA GLY A 134 12.74 11.37 2.82
C GLY A 134 12.19 12.12 4.03
N ILE A 135 11.47 13.22 3.80
CA ILE A 135 10.84 14.02 4.86
C ILE A 135 9.85 13.16 5.66
N ALA A 136 8.88 12.53 5.00
CA ALA A 136 7.85 11.73 5.65
C ALA A 136 8.44 10.57 6.44
N ARG A 137 9.50 9.93 5.93
CA ARG A 137 10.20 8.84 6.61
C ARG A 137 11.01 9.33 7.81
N GLY A 138 11.63 10.50 7.72
CA GLY A 138 12.38 11.07 8.84
C GLY A 138 11.49 11.57 9.96
N THR A 139 10.26 11.98 9.64
CA THR A 139 9.26 12.43 10.62
C THR A 139 8.43 11.31 11.25
N ALA A 140 8.37 10.14 10.60
CA ALA A 140 7.67 8.95 11.07
C ALA A 140 8.56 8.19 12.06
#